data_AF-A0A5W4PXU8-F1
#
_entry.id   AF-A0A5W4PXU8-F1
#
_cell.length_a   1.000
_cell.length_b   1.000
_cell.length_c   1.000
_cell.angle_alpha   90.00
_cell.angle_beta   90.00
_cell.angle_gamma   90.00
#
_symmetry.space_group_name_H-M   'P 1'
#
loop_
_entity.id
_entity.type
_entity.pdbx_description
1 polymer ?
#
loop_
_entity_poly.entity_id
_entity_poly.type
_entity_poly.pdbx_seq_one_letter_code
_entity_poly.pdbx_strand_id
1 'polypeptide(L)'
;MADRYQPDLTLSSKALVVALINHDNGLSLSPDEIVISGVGPIDLGVESARTTQAYIAKARKPNGKKITVYYDRLAANKIIDPQGPILVTVAPGDTYADLATVVNQLCGLNLSREDISTGVITPTNEPLIAPMSDDSPAWTATFTFTAFNEKEAVASLDEETVLCIGDDAVLTYGDDA
;
A
#
# COMPACT_ATOMS: atom_id res chain seq x y z
N MET A 1 7.00 16.48 24.67
CA MET A 1 6.18 15.95 23.56
C MET A 1 6.23 14.44 23.70
N ALA A 2 5.10 13.74 23.65
CA ALA A 2 5.14 12.29 23.52
C ALA A 2 5.92 11.96 22.25
N ASP A 3 6.80 10.96 22.29
CA ASP A 3 7.52 10.53 21.10
C ASP A 3 6.50 10.15 20.02
N ARG A 4 6.70 10.68 18.82
CA ARG A 4 5.82 10.40 17.69
C ARG A 4 5.99 8.92 17.33
N TYR A 5 4.89 8.18 17.29
CA TYR A 5 4.93 6.77 16.88
C TYR A 5 5.62 6.64 15.51
N GLN A 6 6.65 5.81 15.45
CA GLN A 6 7.33 5.44 14.23
C GLN A 6 6.83 4.05 13.80
N PRO A 7 6.07 3.95 12.70
CA PRO A 7 5.54 2.67 12.25
C PRO A 7 6.68 1.76 11.75
N ASP A 8 6.67 0.50 12.20
CA ASP A 8 7.51 -0.55 11.62
C ASP A 8 6.85 -1.08 10.35
N LEU A 9 7.33 -0.62 9.20
CA LEU A 9 6.76 -0.90 7.89
C LEU A 9 6.93 -2.37 7.44
N THR A 10 7.70 -3.17 8.18
CA THR A 10 7.83 -4.62 7.93
C THR A 10 6.63 -5.42 8.47
N LEU A 11 5.77 -4.78 9.26
CA LEU A 11 4.54 -5.36 9.77
C LEU A 11 3.44 -5.36 8.71
N SER A 12 2.55 -6.36 8.79
CA SER A 12 1.33 -6.36 7.97
C SER A 12 0.43 -5.18 8.32
N SER A 13 -0.43 -4.78 7.39
CA SER A 13 -1.40 -3.70 7.56
C SER A 13 -2.22 -3.80 8.86
N LYS A 14 -2.70 -5.00 9.20
CA LYS A 14 -3.38 -5.25 10.48
C LYS A 14 -2.45 -5.03 11.68
N ALA A 15 -1.22 -5.53 11.60
CA ALA A 15 -0.26 -5.44 12.69
C ALA A 15 0.23 -3.99 12.93
N LEU A 16 0.36 -3.19 11.87
CA LEU A 16 0.64 -1.75 11.96
C LEU A 16 -0.41 -1.02 12.82
N VAL A 17 -1.70 -1.27 12.54
CA VAL A 17 -2.80 -0.64 13.29
C VAL A 17 -2.86 -1.15 14.73
N VAL A 18 -2.62 -2.45 14.96
CA VAL A 18 -2.53 -3.02 16.31
C VAL A 18 -1.38 -2.39 17.11
N ALA A 19 -0.22 -2.23 16.49
CA ALA A 19 0.95 -1.61 17.12
C ALA A 19 0.70 -0.14 17.47
N LEU A 20 0.03 0.62 16.59
CA LEU A 20 -0.42 1.98 16.89
C LEU A 20 -1.38 2.02 18.09
N ILE A 21 -2.39 1.13 18.12
CA ILE A 21 -3.33 1.04 19.25
C ILE A 21 -2.58 0.72 20.55
N ASN A 22 -1.64 -0.22 20.51
CA ASN A 22 -0.81 -0.58 21.65
C ASN A 22 0.03 0.59 22.15
N HIS A 23 0.70 1.30 21.24
CA HIS A 23 1.52 2.46 21.54
C HIS A 23 0.71 3.56 22.24
N ASP A 24 -0.41 3.98 21.64
CA ASP A 24 -1.18 5.11 22.12
C ASP A 24 -1.96 4.84 23.42
N ASN A 25 -2.22 3.56 23.73
CA ASN A 25 -3.04 3.16 24.88
C ASN A 25 -2.28 2.34 25.94
N GLY A 26 -0.98 2.11 25.76
CA GLY A 26 -0.17 1.29 26.68
C GLY A 26 -0.64 -0.16 26.77
N LEU A 27 -1.06 -0.75 25.66
CA LEU A 27 -1.56 -2.12 25.58
C LEU A 27 -0.51 -3.06 24.97
N SER A 28 -0.78 -4.37 25.03
CA SER A 28 0.06 -5.43 24.48
C SER A 28 -0.77 -6.47 23.73
N LEU A 29 -1.66 -6.01 22.86
CA LEU A 29 -2.52 -6.86 22.03
C LEU A 29 -1.72 -7.47 20.87
N SER A 30 -1.99 -8.72 20.56
CA SER A 30 -1.56 -9.36 19.32
C SER A 30 -2.59 -9.17 18.21
N PRO A 31 -2.17 -9.19 16.93
CA PRO A 31 -3.11 -9.09 15.80
C PRO A 31 -4.21 -10.15 15.84
N ASP A 32 -3.93 -11.37 16.29
CA ASP A 32 -4.90 -12.48 16.31
C ASP A 32 -5.99 -12.33 17.38
N GLU A 33 -5.80 -11.44 18.36
CA GLU A 33 -6.79 -11.18 19.40
C GLU A 33 -7.94 -10.27 18.94
N ILE A 34 -7.75 -9.54 17.85
CA ILE A 34 -8.70 -8.54 17.38
C ILE A 34 -9.09 -8.71 15.91
N VAL A 35 -10.27 -8.19 15.58
CA VAL A 35 -10.76 -8.02 14.22
C VAL A 35 -10.95 -6.53 13.98
N ILE A 36 -10.43 -6.06 12.86
CA ILE A 36 -10.61 -4.69 12.35
C ILE A 36 -11.66 -4.78 11.24
N SER A 37 -12.67 -3.90 11.27
CA SER A 37 -13.76 -3.89 10.29
C SER A 37 -14.30 -2.48 10.08
N GLY A 38 -14.99 -2.25 8.96
CA GLY A 38 -15.59 -0.93 8.65
C GLY A 38 -14.54 0.17 8.62
N VAL A 39 -13.39 -0.11 7.99
CA VAL A 39 -12.34 0.87 7.75
C VAL A 39 -12.85 1.85 6.71
N GLY A 40 -12.65 3.14 6.94
CA GLY A 40 -13.08 4.16 5.99
C GLY A 40 -12.91 5.58 6.51
N PRO A 41 -13.34 6.58 5.73
CA PRO A 41 -13.33 7.97 6.17
C PRO A 41 -14.22 8.16 7.41
N ILE A 42 -13.87 9.13 8.24
CA ILE A 42 -14.66 9.50 9.41
C ILE A 42 -15.99 10.11 8.97
N ASP A 43 -17.08 9.53 9.46
CA ASP A 43 -18.44 10.00 9.19
C ASP A 43 -19.07 10.54 10.49
N LEU A 44 -18.53 11.66 10.99
CA LEU A 44 -18.98 12.30 12.24
C LEU A 44 -19.69 13.64 12.01
N GLY A 45 -19.75 14.14 10.78
CA GLY A 45 -20.32 15.46 10.46
C GLY A 45 -19.61 16.64 11.15
N VAL A 46 -18.44 16.41 11.75
CA VAL A 46 -17.60 17.40 12.43
C VAL A 46 -16.16 17.23 11.98
N GLU A 47 -15.38 18.32 12.06
CA GLU A 47 -13.96 18.29 11.73
C GLU A 47 -13.20 17.39 12.72
N SER A 48 -12.41 16.47 12.20
CA SER A 48 -11.61 15.53 12.97
C SER A 48 -10.13 15.73 12.69
N ALA A 49 -9.30 15.61 13.73
CA ALA A 49 -7.85 15.62 13.60
C ALA A 49 -7.28 14.35 12.94
N ARG A 50 -8.14 13.35 12.72
CA ARG A 50 -7.82 12.08 12.07
C ARG A 50 -8.65 11.88 10.81
N THR A 51 -8.18 11.07 9.87
CA THR A 51 -8.86 10.85 8.59
C THR A 51 -9.64 9.55 8.50
N THR A 52 -9.34 8.57 9.36
CA THR A 52 -9.90 7.22 9.25
C THR A 52 -10.60 6.78 10.53
N GLN A 53 -11.74 6.12 10.38
CA GLN A 53 -12.42 5.35 11.42
C GLN A 53 -12.32 3.84 11.13
N ALA A 54 -12.28 3.04 12.19
CA ALA A 54 -12.49 1.60 12.09
C ALA A 54 -13.13 1.05 13.37
N TYR A 55 -13.71 -0.14 13.27
CA TYR A 55 -14.28 -0.87 14.40
C TYR A 55 -13.39 -2.03 14.80
N ILE A 56 -13.08 -2.10 16.10
CA ILE A 56 -12.30 -3.16 16.73
C ILE A 56 -13.22 -4.05 17.54
N ALA A 57 -13.16 -5.36 17.29
CA ALA A 57 -13.84 -6.39 18.07
C ALA A 57 -12.83 -7.45 18.53
N LYS A 58 -13.19 -8.23 19.56
CA LYS A 58 -12.41 -9.42 19.94
C LYS A 58 -12.57 -10.49 18.86
N ALA A 59 -11.48 -11.13 18.44
CA ALA A 59 -11.50 -12.15 17.40
C ALA A 59 -12.44 -13.33 17.73
N ARG A 60 -12.49 -13.75 19.00
CA ARG A 60 -13.42 -14.81 19.47
C ARG A 60 -14.90 -14.42 19.46
N LYS A 61 -15.22 -13.12 19.31
CA LYS A 61 -16.58 -12.57 19.26
C LYS A 61 -16.62 -11.40 18.26
N PRO A 62 -16.43 -11.67 16.95
CA PRO A 62 -16.24 -10.64 15.94
C PRO A 62 -17.50 -9.76 15.74
N ASN A 63 -18.68 -10.34 15.99
CA ASN A 63 -19.96 -9.65 15.96
C ASN A 63 -20.41 -9.16 17.34
N GLY A 64 -19.50 -9.16 18.33
CA GLY A 64 -19.76 -8.71 19.69
C GLY A 64 -19.73 -7.20 19.84
N LYS A 65 -19.46 -6.73 21.07
CA LYS A 65 -19.22 -5.31 21.33
C LYS A 65 -18.01 -4.83 20.53
N LYS A 66 -18.21 -3.73 19.82
CA LYS A 66 -17.19 -3.06 19.02
C LYS A 66 -16.76 -1.76 19.71
N ILE A 67 -15.49 -1.40 19.52
CA ILE A 67 -14.94 -0.10 19.88
C ILE A 67 -14.61 0.62 18.58
N THR A 68 -14.95 1.90 18.48
CA THR A 68 -14.53 2.73 17.34
C THR A 68 -13.15 3.32 17.65
N VAL A 69 -12.24 3.21 16.70
CA VAL A 69 -10.92 3.85 16.74
C VAL A 69 -10.77 4.85 15.61
N TYR A 70 -10.04 5.93 15.85
CA TYR A 70 -9.77 6.99 14.88
C TYR A 70 -8.26 7.17 14.72
N TYR A 71 -7.77 7.12 13.50
CA TYR A 71 -6.34 7.16 13.19
C TYR A 71 -6.10 7.65 11.76
N ASP A 72 -4.83 7.86 11.40
CA ASP A 72 -4.43 8.20 10.04
C ASP A 72 -3.80 6.97 9.39
N ARG A 73 -4.23 6.67 8.16
CA ARG A 73 -3.59 5.66 7.32
C ARG A 73 -2.33 6.22 6.68
N LEU A 74 -1.39 5.34 6.38
CA LEU A 74 -0.18 5.64 5.62
C LEU A 74 -0.56 5.89 4.16
N ALA A 75 -0.16 7.04 3.63
CA ALA A 75 -0.38 7.40 2.23
C ALA A 75 0.67 6.73 1.35
N ALA A 76 0.24 5.83 0.46
CA ALA A 76 1.12 5.04 -0.41
C ALA A 76 2.09 5.92 -1.22
N ASN A 77 1.60 6.96 -1.87
CA ASN A 77 2.42 7.91 -2.64
C ASN A 77 3.50 8.64 -1.84
N LYS A 78 3.39 8.70 -0.50
CA LYS A 78 4.39 9.33 0.36
C LYS A 78 5.46 8.37 0.84
N ILE A 79 5.24 7.07 0.70
CA ILE A 79 6.14 6.02 1.19
C ILE A 79 6.78 5.25 0.04
N ILE A 80 5.98 4.91 -0.97
CA ILE A 80 6.35 4.05 -2.10
C ILE A 80 7.01 4.87 -3.22
N ASP A 81 6.33 5.89 -3.75
CA ASP A 81 6.84 6.66 -4.90
C ASP A 81 8.26 7.25 -4.68
N PRO A 82 8.64 7.72 -3.48
CA PRO A 82 10.00 8.21 -3.24
C PRO A 82 11.11 7.15 -3.30
N GLN A 83 10.78 5.85 -3.34
CA GLN A 83 11.78 4.78 -3.43
C GLN A 83 12.34 4.61 -4.85
N GLY A 84 11.71 5.22 -5.85
CA GLY A 84 12.09 5.11 -7.26
C GLY A 84 11.00 4.50 -8.14
N PRO A 85 11.24 4.42 -9.46
CA PRO A 85 10.25 3.91 -10.40
C PRO A 85 9.97 2.41 -10.18
N ILE A 86 8.69 2.07 -10.05
CA ILE A 86 8.24 0.67 -10.02
C ILE A 86 8.01 0.20 -11.45
N LEU A 87 8.82 -0.74 -11.90
CA LEU A 87 8.77 -1.31 -13.23
C LEU A 87 8.38 -2.78 -13.12
N VAL A 88 7.30 -3.18 -13.81
CA VAL A 88 6.76 -4.54 -13.72
C VAL A 88 6.46 -5.10 -15.08
N THR A 89 6.89 -6.34 -15.32
CA THR A 89 6.40 -7.15 -16.43
C THR A 89 5.14 -7.87 -15.96
N VAL A 90 4.05 -7.77 -16.73
CA VAL A 90 2.75 -8.34 -16.38
C VAL A 90 2.25 -9.30 -17.46
N ALA A 91 1.62 -10.38 -17.01
CA ALA A 91 0.93 -11.36 -17.83
C ALA A 91 -0.54 -10.96 -18.06
N PRO A 92 -1.20 -11.47 -19.11
CA PRO A 92 -2.63 -11.26 -19.31
C PRO A 92 -3.45 -11.77 -18.11
N GLY A 93 -4.15 -10.83 -17.44
CA GLY A 93 -4.99 -11.14 -16.29
C GLY A 93 -4.37 -10.80 -14.93
N ASP A 94 -3.10 -10.40 -14.89
CA ASP A 94 -2.49 -9.84 -13.67
C ASP A 94 -3.25 -8.61 -13.19
N THR A 95 -3.28 -8.43 -11.88
CA THR A 95 -4.04 -7.38 -11.21
C THR A 95 -3.15 -6.47 -10.38
N TYR A 96 -3.64 -5.28 -10.02
CA TYR A 96 -2.91 -4.39 -9.10
C TYR A 96 -2.56 -5.07 -7.77
N ALA A 97 -3.38 -6.01 -7.29
CA ALA A 97 -3.09 -6.79 -6.09
C ALA A 97 -1.82 -7.65 -6.21
N ASP A 98 -1.41 -8.04 -7.42
CA ASP A 98 -0.17 -8.78 -7.67
C ASP A 98 1.08 -7.91 -7.43
N LEU A 99 0.94 -6.58 -7.51
CA LEU A 99 2.03 -5.63 -7.27
C LEU A 99 2.55 -5.66 -5.83
N ALA A 100 1.78 -6.20 -4.88
CA ALA A 100 2.19 -6.28 -3.48
C ALA A 100 3.56 -6.96 -3.33
N THR A 101 3.82 -8.03 -4.09
CA THR A 101 5.11 -8.74 -4.03
C THR A 101 6.27 -7.85 -4.47
N VAL A 102 6.08 -7.11 -5.57
CA VAL A 102 7.12 -6.22 -6.13
C VAL A 102 7.38 -5.05 -5.19
N VAL A 103 6.33 -4.39 -4.73
CA VAL A 103 6.43 -3.25 -3.82
C VAL A 103 7.07 -3.66 -2.50
N ASN A 104 6.72 -4.83 -1.94
CA ASN A 104 7.33 -5.32 -0.71
C ASN A 104 8.84 -5.54 -0.86
N GLN A 105 9.28 -6.10 -1.99
CA GLN A 105 10.70 -6.32 -2.26
C GLN A 105 11.47 -5.00 -2.43
N LEU A 106 10.91 -4.05 -3.17
CA LEU A 106 11.55 -2.76 -3.43
C LEU A 106 11.60 -1.87 -2.20
N CYS A 107 10.49 -1.79 -1.47
CA CYS A 107 10.28 -0.79 -0.42
C CYS A 107 10.47 -1.34 1.00
N GLY A 108 10.77 -2.64 1.15
CA GLY A 108 10.88 -3.29 2.46
C GLY A 108 9.56 -3.33 3.24
N LEU A 109 8.43 -3.40 2.53
CA LEU A 109 7.08 -3.41 3.10
C LEU A 109 6.55 -4.84 3.27
N ASN A 110 5.37 -4.95 3.90
CA ASN A 110 4.64 -6.20 4.06
C ASN A 110 3.15 -6.01 3.73
N LEU A 111 2.89 -5.44 2.55
CA LEU A 111 1.56 -5.34 1.95
C LEU A 111 1.01 -6.73 1.64
N SER A 112 -0.26 -6.96 1.95
CA SER A 112 -0.99 -8.10 1.41
C SER A 112 -1.68 -7.71 0.10
N ARG A 113 -2.19 -8.71 -0.63
CA ARG A 113 -2.96 -8.48 -1.86
C ARG A 113 -4.19 -7.61 -1.60
N GLU A 114 -4.81 -7.76 -0.43
CA GLU A 114 -6.01 -7.04 -0.01
C GLU A 114 -5.74 -5.58 0.37
N ASP A 115 -4.47 -5.19 0.57
CA ASP A 115 -4.11 -3.80 0.81
C ASP A 115 -4.14 -2.96 -0.46
N ILE A 116 -4.06 -3.57 -1.63
CA ILE A 116 -4.11 -2.91 -2.92
C ILE A 116 -5.48 -3.21 -3.55
N SER A 117 -6.06 -2.22 -4.23
CA SER A 117 -7.34 -2.40 -4.93
C SER A 117 -7.25 -3.50 -5.99
N THR A 118 -8.39 -4.08 -6.34
CA THR A 118 -8.48 -5.07 -7.42
C THR A 118 -8.76 -4.36 -8.74
N GLY A 119 -7.96 -4.66 -9.76
CA GLY A 119 -8.10 -4.12 -11.10
C GLY A 119 -7.12 -4.81 -12.02
N VAL A 120 -7.57 -5.22 -13.21
CA VAL A 120 -6.70 -5.88 -14.20
C VAL A 120 -5.73 -4.84 -14.76
N ILE A 121 -4.46 -5.20 -14.81
CA ILE A 121 -3.42 -4.36 -15.40
C ILE A 121 -3.51 -4.51 -16.91
N THR A 122 -3.66 -3.37 -17.60
CA THR A 122 -3.43 -3.32 -19.04
C THR A 122 -2.01 -2.78 -19.24
N PRO A 123 -1.06 -3.60 -19.73
CA PRO A 123 0.31 -3.13 -19.93
C PRO A 123 0.35 -1.96 -20.91
N THR A 124 1.09 -0.93 -20.53
CA THR A 124 1.32 0.29 -21.29
C THR A 124 2.69 0.83 -20.96
N ASN A 125 3.36 1.43 -21.95
CA ASN A 125 4.66 2.07 -21.77
C ASN A 125 4.56 3.48 -21.14
N GLU A 126 3.44 3.79 -20.50
CA GLU A 126 3.18 5.03 -19.76
C GLU A 126 2.98 4.72 -18.26
N PRO A 127 3.27 5.67 -17.36
CA PRO A 127 2.99 5.51 -15.94
C PRO A 127 1.51 5.27 -15.64
N LEU A 128 1.23 4.20 -14.90
CA LEU A 128 -0.07 3.81 -14.37
C LEU A 128 -0.17 4.14 -12.88
N ILE A 129 -1.40 4.20 -12.37
CA ILE A 129 -1.71 4.51 -10.98
C ILE A 129 -2.43 3.31 -10.37
N ALA A 130 -1.84 2.74 -9.31
CA ALA A 130 -2.44 1.68 -8.51
C ALA A 130 -3.09 2.30 -7.26
N PRO A 131 -4.42 2.18 -7.08
CA PRO A 131 -5.08 2.57 -5.84
C PRO A 131 -4.84 1.56 -4.71
N MET A 132 -4.64 2.05 -3.49
CA MET A 132 -4.79 1.21 -2.30
C MET A 132 -6.25 0.85 -2.09
N SER A 133 -6.49 -0.31 -1.47
CA SER A 133 -7.84 -0.76 -1.13
C SER A 133 -8.46 0.15 -0.06
N ASP A 134 -9.73 0.52 -0.24
CA ASP A 134 -10.47 1.29 0.77
C ASP A 134 -10.60 0.52 2.08
N ASP A 135 -10.65 -0.81 2.00
CA ASP A 135 -10.71 -1.72 3.14
C ASP A 135 -9.35 -1.95 3.81
N SER A 136 -8.24 -1.47 3.22
CA SER A 136 -6.91 -1.62 3.82
C SER A 136 -6.87 -0.92 5.18
N PRO A 137 -6.55 -1.65 6.27
CA PRO A 137 -6.44 -1.05 7.60
C PRO A 137 -5.41 0.07 7.66
N ALA A 138 -4.20 -0.15 7.15
CA ALA A 138 -3.09 0.77 7.32
C ALA A 138 -2.85 1.71 6.14
N TRP A 139 -3.33 1.39 4.93
CA TRP A 139 -2.91 2.07 3.71
C TRP A 139 -4.03 2.85 3.02
N THR A 140 -3.66 3.92 2.35
CA THR A 140 -4.58 4.76 1.56
C THR A 140 -3.86 5.44 0.40
N ALA A 141 -4.60 6.25 -0.38
CA ALA A 141 -4.13 6.92 -1.58
C ALA A 141 -3.72 5.93 -2.69
N THR A 142 -2.75 6.31 -3.52
CA THR A 142 -2.30 5.59 -4.70
C THR A 142 -0.78 5.52 -4.72
N PHE A 143 -0.20 4.69 -5.59
CA PHE A 143 1.21 4.76 -5.99
C PHE A 143 1.34 4.61 -7.50
N THR A 144 2.48 5.03 -8.05
CA THR A 144 2.75 4.99 -9.50
C THR A 144 3.63 3.81 -9.88
N PHE A 145 3.35 3.20 -11.03
CA PHE A 145 4.14 2.10 -11.60
C PHE A 145 4.04 2.10 -13.12
N THR A 146 4.96 1.43 -13.82
CA THR A 146 4.89 1.22 -15.28
C THR A 146 4.82 -0.27 -15.57
N ALA A 147 3.89 -0.67 -16.43
CA ALA A 147 3.60 -2.06 -16.74
C ALA A 147 3.96 -2.43 -18.17
N PHE A 148 4.87 -3.38 -18.31
CA PHE A 148 5.36 -3.91 -19.57
C PHE A 148 4.74 -5.27 -19.86
N ASN A 149 4.63 -5.60 -21.14
CA ASN A 149 4.20 -6.94 -21.56
C ASN A 149 5.34 -7.96 -21.44
N GLU A 150 5.02 -9.26 -21.48
CA GLU A 150 6.01 -10.36 -21.33
C GLU A 150 7.14 -10.37 -22.37
N LYS A 151 6.99 -9.65 -23.49
CA LYS A 151 8.00 -9.55 -24.54
C LYS A 151 8.96 -8.37 -24.34
N GLU A 152 8.71 -7.53 -23.35
CA GLU A 152 9.52 -6.37 -23.03
C GLU A 152 10.45 -6.69 -21.85
N ALA A 153 11.75 -6.45 -22.04
CA ALA A 153 12.76 -6.60 -21.00
C ALA A 153 13.23 -5.23 -20.51
N VAL A 154 13.28 -5.07 -19.19
CA VAL A 154 13.81 -3.86 -18.55
C VAL A 154 15.30 -4.08 -18.26
N ALA A 155 16.15 -3.23 -18.81
CA ALA A 155 17.57 -3.16 -18.54
C ALA A 155 17.91 -1.79 -17.94
N SER A 156 18.36 -1.76 -16.69
CA SER A 156 18.92 -0.54 -16.09
C SER A 156 20.37 -0.39 -16.57
N LEU A 157 20.72 0.81 -17.06
CA LEU A 157 22.11 1.18 -17.37
C LEU A 157 22.78 1.85 -16.16
N ASP A 158 22.01 2.55 -15.33
CA ASP A 158 22.38 3.13 -14.03
C ASP A 158 21.13 3.46 -13.19
N GLU A 159 21.28 4.17 -12.06
CA GLU A 159 20.18 4.54 -11.14
C GLU A 159 19.14 5.48 -11.77
N GLU A 160 19.48 6.19 -12.84
CA GLU A 160 18.64 7.22 -13.47
C GLU A 160 18.17 6.82 -14.88
N THR A 161 18.82 5.83 -15.50
CA THR A 161 18.60 5.42 -16.88
C THR A 161 18.07 4.00 -16.98
N VAL A 162 16.84 3.88 -17.46
CA VAL A 162 16.20 2.59 -17.74
C VAL A 162 15.92 2.46 -19.23
N LEU A 163 16.41 1.36 -19.81
CA LEU A 163 16.08 0.92 -21.15
C LEU A 163 15.00 -0.16 -21.09
N CYS A 164 13.92 0.03 -21.84
CA CYS A 164 12.99 -1.07 -22.13
C CYS A 164 13.22 -1.54 -23.56
N ILE A 165 13.53 -2.82 -23.72
CA ILE A 165 13.79 -3.46 -25.00
C ILE A 165 12.59 -4.34 -25.34
N GLY A 166 11.84 -3.97 -26.38
CA GLY A 166 10.78 -4.78 -26.97
C GLY A 166 11.10 -5.20 -28.40
N ASP A 167 10.23 -6.01 -29.01
CA ASP A 167 10.41 -6.53 -30.38
C ASP A 167 10.60 -5.40 -31.43
N ASP A 168 10.05 -4.20 -31.20
CA ASP A 168 10.03 -3.12 -32.20
C ASP A 168 10.48 -1.72 -31.69
N ALA A 169 10.91 -1.56 -30.43
CA ALA A 169 11.38 -0.26 -29.92
C ALA A 169 12.28 -0.36 -28.67
N VAL A 170 13.14 0.65 -28.50
CA VAL A 170 13.87 0.93 -27.26
C VAL A 170 13.29 2.20 -26.64
N LEU A 171 12.79 2.12 -25.41
CA LEU A 171 12.35 3.28 -24.63
C LEU A 171 13.40 3.63 -23.59
N THR A 172 13.76 4.91 -23.51
CA THR A 172 14.70 5.47 -22.54
C THR A 172 13.93 6.31 -21.53
N TYR A 173 14.06 5.98 -20.25
CA TYR A 173 13.70 6.88 -19.16
C TYR A 173 15.01 7.44 -18.60
N GLY A 174 15.14 8.77 -18.63
CA GLY A 174 16.30 9.57 -18.23
C GLY A 174 16.02 11.02 -18.66
N ASP A 175 16.63 12.00 -18.01
CA ASP A 175 16.32 13.42 -18.23
C ASP A 175 16.41 13.80 -19.73
N ASP A 176 15.27 14.13 -20.33
CA ASP A 176 15.19 14.94 -21.55
C ASP A 176 15.36 16.41 -21.14
N ALA A 177 16.55 16.78 -20.64
CA ALA A 177 17.13 18.14 -20.63
C ALA A 177 18.48 18.22 -19.91
#